data_AF-A0A953AEA6-F1
#
_entry.id   AF-A0A953AEA6-F1
#
_cell.length_a   1.000
_cell.length_b   1.000
_cell.length_c   1.000
_cell.angle_alpha   90.00
_cell.angle_beta   90.00
_cell.angle_gamma   90.00
#
_symmetry.space_group_name_H-M   'P 1'
#
loop_
_entity.id
_entity.type
_entity.pdbx_description
1 polymer ?
#
loop_
_entity_poly.entity_id
_entity_poly.type
_entity_poly.pdbx_seq_one_letter_code
_entity_poly.pdbx_strand_id
1 'polypeptide(L)'
;IGKNIIDTLAEYAPNIWNAIEHMVVLGPPDIEEAIGITGGNIFHGEITPDQMFAFRPVPGWSGYESPVERLYLCGSGAWPGGAVFGAPGRNAALAALADLEGKYAS
;
A
#
# COMPACT_ATOMS: atom_id res chain seq x y z
N ILE A 1 -8.66 -16.09 -15.15
CA ILE A 1 -8.79 -14.65 -14.82
C ILE A 1 -8.40 -13.79 -16.03
N GLY A 2 -7.15 -13.83 -16.52
CA GLY A 2 -6.69 -12.98 -17.63
C GLY A 2 -7.55 -13.03 -18.90
N LYS A 3 -7.90 -14.23 -19.40
CA LYS A 3 -8.77 -14.36 -20.59
C LYS A 3 -10.08 -13.59 -20.46
N ASN A 4 -10.78 -13.71 -19.33
CA ASN A 4 -12.06 -13.03 -19.12
C ASN A 4 -11.89 -11.51 -19.14
N ILE A 5 -10.79 -10.98 -18.57
CA ILE A 5 -10.48 -9.54 -18.61
C ILE A 5 -10.25 -9.10 -20.06
N ILE A 6 -9.45 -9.84 -20.83
CA ILE A 6 -9.19 -9.49 -22.23
C ILE A 6 -10.45 -9.62 -23.09
N ASP A 7 -11.29 -10.63 -22.87
CA ASP A 7 -12.58 -10.78 -23.57
C ASP A 7 -13.49 -9.57 -23.32
N THR A 8 -13.59 -9.09 -22.08
CA THR A 8 -14.34 -7.85 -21.76
C THR A 8 -13.73 -6.63 -22.43
N LEU A 9 -12.40 -6.50 -22.45
CA LEU A 9 -11.75 -5.39 -23.15
C LEU A 9 -11.96 -5.48 -24.67
N ALA A 10 -12.07 -6.68 -25.24
CA ALA A 10 -12.28 -6.88 -26.67
C ALA A 10 -13.64 -6.37 -27.16
N GLU A 11 -14.63 -6.21 -26.27
CA GLU A 11 -15.90 -5.53 -26.58
C GLU A 11 -15.68 -4.07 -27.00
N TYR A 12 -14.62 -3.42 -26.47
CA TYR A 12 -14.27 -2.02 -26.74
C TYR A 12 -13.01 -1.85 -27.59
N ALA A 13 -12.10 -2.82 -27.57
CA ALA A 13 -10.86 -2.85 -28.32
C ALA A 13 -10.73 -4.20 -29.07
N PRO A 14 -11.45 -4.38 -30.20
CA PRO A 14 -11.59 -5.69 -30.84
C PRO A 14 -10.29 -6.34 -31.32
N ASN A 15 -9.25 -5.55 -31.55
CA ASN A 15 -7.93 -6.04 -31.97
C ASN A 15 -7.02 -6.43 -30.80
N ILE A 16 -7.45 -6.27 -29.54
CA ILE A 16 -6.58 -6.41 -28.36
C ILE A 16 -5.91 -7.78 -28.29
N TRP A 17 -6.62 -8.86 -28.63
CA TRP A 17 -6.05 -10.21 -28.65
C TRP A 17 -4.85 -10.34 -29.58
N ASN A 18 -4.89 -9.68 -30.74
CA ASN A 18 -3.80 -9.71 -31.72
C ASN A 18 -2.66 -8.74 -31.37
N ALA A 19 -2.89 -7.81 -30.44
CA ALA A 19 -1.90 -6.83 -30.00
C ALA A 19 -1.11 -7.29 -28.77
N ILE A 20 -1.45 -8.43 -28.17
CA ILE A 20 -0.76 -8.97 -27.00
C ILE A 20 0.44 -9.82 -27.46
N GLU A 21 1.65 -9.33 -27.19
CA GLU A 21 2.90 -10.09 -27.35
C GLU A 21 3.11 -11.06 -26.17
N HIS A 22 2.89 -10.57 -24.95
CA HIS A 22 3.07 -11.32 -23.71
C HIS A 22 2.01 -10.92 -22.67
N MET A 23 1.61 -11.89 -21.85
CA MET A 23 0.65 -11.68 -20.77
C MET A 23 1.12 -12.39 -19.51
N VAL A 24 1.15 -11.66 -18.40
CA VAL A 24 1.35 -12.20 -17.05
C VAL A 24 0.11 -11.88 -16.24
N VAL A 25 -0.44 -12.90 -15.57
CA VAL A 25 -1.63 -12.78 -14.74
C VAL A 25 -1.21 -13.09 -13.32
N LEU A 26 -1.26 -12.09 -12.44
CA LEU A 26 -0.94 -12.23 -11.03
C LEU A 26 -2.22 -12.06 -10.21
N GLY A 27 -2.64 -13.14 -9.55
CA GLY A 27 -3.67 -13.10 -8.52
C GLY A 27 -3.10 -12.71 -7.16
N PRO A 28 -3.95 -12.56 -6.14
CA PRO A 28 -3.51 -12.19 -4.79
C PRO A 28 -2.41 -13.10 -4.21
N PRO A 29 -2.48 -14.45 -4.32
CA PRO A 29 -1.40 -15.32 -3.84
C PRO A 29 -0.08 -15.11 -4.58
N ASP A 30 -0.14 -14.89 -5.90
CA ASP A 30 1.07 -14.66 -6.71
C ASP A 30 1.75 -13.33 -6.33
N ILE A 31 0.96 -12.30 -6.03
CA ILE A 31 1.47 -11.00 -5.58
C ILE A 31 2.11 -11.11 -4.20
N GLU A 32 1.44 -11.83 -3.27
CA GLU A 32 1.98 -12.06 -1.94
C GLU A 32 3.29 -12.85 -1.98
N GLU A 33 3.38 -13.89 -2.80
CA GLU A 33 4.60 -14.68 -2.98
C GLU A 33 5.72 -13.86 -3.66
N ALA A 34 5.41 -13.11 -4.71
CA ALA A 34 6.42 -12.42 -5.51
C ALA A 34 7.01 -11.18 -4.80
N ILE A 35 6.18 -10.42 -4.06
CA ILE A 35 6.60 -9.12 -3.50
C ILE A 35 6.19 -8.90 -2.04
N GLY A 36 5.61 -9.89 -1.37
CA GLY A 36 5.31 -9.83 0.07
C GLY A 36 4.13 -8.94 0.45
N ILE A 37 3.27 -8.56 -0.51
CA ILE A 37 2.03 -7.83 -0.20
C ILE A 37 0.99 -8.85 0.26
N THR A 38 0.80 -8.97 1.58
CA THR A 38 -0.17 -9.89 2.18
C THR A 38 -1.57 -9.70 1.59
N GLY A 39 -2.17 -10.80 1.13
CA GLY A 39 -3.46 -10.84 0.46
C GLY A 39 -3.53 -10.08 -0.86
N GLY A 40 -2.38 -9.67 -1.44
CA GLY A 40 -2.30 -8.87 -2.66
C GLY A 40 -2.93 -7.48 -2.55
N ASN A 41 -3.22 -7.00 -1.34
CA ASN A 41 -3.86 -5.71 -1.13
C ASN A 41 -2.81 -4.58 -1.20
N ILE A 42 -2.82 -3.82 -2.30
CA ILE A 42 -1.90 -2.70 -2.54
C ILE A 42 -1.94 -1.63 -1.44
N PHE A 43 -3.02 -1.57 -0.67
CA PHE A 43 -3.15 -0.65 0.44
C PHE A 43 -2.53 -1.17 1.73
N HIS A 44 -2.16 -2.45 1.83
CA HIS A 44 -1.62 -3.11 3.02
C HIS A 44 -2.62 -3.07 4.20
N GLY A 45 -3.90 -3.26 3.90
CA GLY A 45 -5.04 -3.12 4.81
C GLY A 45 -6.24 -2.51 4.08
N GLU A 46 -7.45 -2.68 4.57
CA GLU A 46 -8.62 -2.08 3.91
C GLU A 46 -8.62 -0.55 4.08
N ILE A 47 -9.42 0.11 3.24
CA ILE A 47 -9.72 1.55 3.36
C ILE A 47 -11.20 1.65 3.70
N THR A 48 -11.52 1.28 4.94
CA THR A 48 -12.85 1.43 5.53
C THR A 48 -12.80 2.50 6.63
N PRO A 49 -13.91 3.18 6.95
CA PRO A 49 -13.91 4.23 7.98
C PRO A 49 -13.34 3.78 9.34
N ASP A 50 -13.52 2.52 9.70
CA ASP A 50 -13.02 1.89 10.93
C ASP A 50 -11.52 1.51 10.88
N GLN A 51 -10.90 1.53 9.69
CA GLN A 51 -9.45 1.30 9.49
C GLN A 51 -8.70 2.55 9.02
N MET A 52 -9.28 3.73 9.23
CA MET A 52 -8.72 5.02 8.82
C MET A 52 -8.31 5.88 10.04
N PHE A 53 -7.62 6.99 9.78
CA PHE A 53 -7.13 7.93 10.79
C PHE A 53 -6.29 7.23 11.87
N ALA A 54 -6.64 7.42 13.14
CA ALA A 54 -5.91 6.90 14.29
C ALA A 54 -5.96 5.36 14.40
N PHE A 55 -6.85 4.70 13.64
CA PHE A 55 -6.98 3.25 13.61
C PHE A 55 -6.02 2.59 12.62
N ARG A 56 -5.26 3.37 11.83
CA ARG A 56 -4.30 2.88 10.84
C ARG A 56 -2.85 3.15 11.27
N PRO A 57 -1.93 2.17 11.24
CA PRO A 57 -2.14 0.76 10.89
C PRO A 57 -2.88 -0.02 11.97
N VAL A 58 -2.70 0.36 13.23
CA VAL A 58 -3.42 -0.14 14.41
C VAL A 58 -3.51 1.00 15.44
N PRO A 59 -4.51 1.00 16.33
CA PRO A 59 -4.60 1.96 17.42
C PRO A 59 -3.31 2.03 18.24
N GLY A 60 -2.84 3.25 18.48
CA GLY A 60 -1.61 3.53 19.23
C GLY A 60 -0.35 3.70 18.36
N TRP A 61 -0.34 3.22 17.10
CA TRP A 61 0.83 3.33 16.21
C TRP A 61 0.55 4.14 14.93
N SER A 62 -0.45 5.02 14.99
CA SER A 62 -0.81 5.93 13.90
C SER A 62 0.09 7.19 13.81
N GLY A 63 0.98 7.38 14.80
CA GLY A 63 1.98 8.45 14.86
C GLY A 63 3.20 8.27 13.95
N TYR A 64 3.24 7.20 13.15
CA TYR A 64 4.39 6.79 12.32
C TYR A 64 5.56 6.19 13.10
N GLU A 65 5.71 6.44 14.40
CA GLU A 65 6.67 5.70 15.23
C GLU A 65 6.20 4.26 15.48
N SER A 66 7.15 3.35 15.62
CA SER A 66 6.89 1.98 16.04
C SER A 66 7.38 1.75 17.48
N PRO A 67 7.02 0.63 18.14
CA PRO A 67 7.58 0.27 19.45
C PRO A 67 9.09 0.02 19.44
N VAL A 68 9.69 -0.14 18.27
CA VAL A 68 11.13 -0.28 18.12
C VAL A 68 11.71 1.12 17.96
N GLU A 69 12.66 1.48 18.85
CA GLU A 69 13.31 2.78 18.83
C GLU A 69 13.91 3.07 17.44
N ARG A 70 13.66 4.28 16.92
CA ARG A 70 14.16 4.76 15.61
C ARG A 70 13.68 3.95 14.40
N LEU A 71 12.56 3.22 14.52
CA LEU A 71 11.89 2.57 13.41
C LEU A 71 10.53 3.25 13.15
N TYR A 72 10.30 3.67 11.90
CA TYR A 72 9.11 4.43 11.50
C TYR A 72 8.38 3.76 10.33
N LEU A 73 7.07 3.97 10.28
CA LEU A 73 6.14 3.36 9.31
C LEU A 73 5.84 4.35 8.18
N CYS A 74 6.41 4.10 6.99
CA CYS A 74 6.33 5.00 5.83
C CYS A 74 5.51 4.45 4.65
N GLY A 75 5.01 3.22 4.75
CA GLY A 75 4.37 2.50 3.64
C GLY A 75 2.87 2.75 3.52
N SER A 76 2.24 2.05 2.56
CA SER A 76 0.81 2.18 2.28
C SER A 76 -0.10 1.77 3.47
N GLY A 77 0.42 0.95 4.37
CA GLY A 77 -0.25 0.55 5.60
C GLY A 77 -0.40 1.66 6.63
N ALA A 78 0.33 2.78 6.51
CA ALA A 78 0.22 3.92 7.42
C ALA A 78 -0.80 4.96 6.91
N TRP A 79 -1.34 5.78 7.82
CA TRP A 79 -2.20 6.91 7.46
C TRP A 79 -1.43 7.92 6.58
N PRO A 80 -2.03 8.58 5.57
CA PRO A 80 -3.40 8.51 5.07
C PRO A 80 -3.73 7.35 4.11
N GLY A 81 -2.86 6.36 4.00
CA GLY A 81 -2.89 5.37 2.94
C GLY A 81 -1.84 5.70 1.86
N GLY A 82 -1.43 4.68 1.12
CA GLY A 82 -0.37 4.78 0.11
C GLY A 82 -0.88 5.04 -1.30
N ALA A 83 -0.54 4.13 -2.22
CA ALA A 83 -0.40 4.38 -3.66
C ALA A 83 0.73 5.38 -3.97
N VAL A 84 0.60 6.14 -5.07
CA VAL A 84 1.65 7.05 -5.59
C VAL A 84 1.65 8.42 -4.86
N PHE A 85 0.85 8.57 -3.79
CA PHE A 85 0.66 9.84 -3.09
C PHE A 85 1.84 10.27 -2.21
N GLY A 86 2.60 9.32 -1.64
CA GLY A 86 3.82 9.59 -0.88
C GLY A 86 3.63 10.26 0.50
N ALA A 87 2.41 10.61 0.91
CA ALA A 87 2.19 11.27 2.20
C ALA A 87 2.60 10.45 3.43
N PRO A 88 2.39 9.11 3.51
CA PRO A 88 2.89 8.33 4.63
C PRO A 88 4.41 8.43 4.77
N GLY A 89 5.14 8.41 3.66
CA GLY A 89 6.59 8.59 3.65
C GLY A 89 7.04 9.97 4.13
N ARG A 90 6.37 11.03 3.65
CA ARG A 90 6.63 12.40 4.13
C ARG A 90 6.39 12.53 5.63
N ASN A 91 5.28 12.00 6.13
CA ASN A 91 4.91 12.16 7.54
C ASN A 91 5.81 11.34 8.46
N ALA A 92 6.18 10.11 8.06
CA ALA A 92 7.17 9.31 8.77
C ALA A 92 8.54 10.01 8.83
N ALA A 93 8.96 10.68 7.76
CA ALA A 93 10.20 11.46 7.76
C ALA A 93 10.14 12.65 8.74
N LEU A 94 8.98 13.32 8.84
CA LEU A 94 8.78 14.41 9.81
C LEU A 94 8.79 13.90 11.26
N ALA A 95 8.18 12.73 11.52
CA ALA A 95 8.23 12.08 12.83
C ALA A 95 9.68 11.76 13.22
N ALA A 96 10.44 11.17 12.29
CA ALA A 96 11.86 10.87 12.49
C ALA A 96 12.71 12.12 12.77
N LEU A 97 12.49 13.21 12.02
CA LEU A 97 13.20 14.48 12.26
C LEU A 97 12.89 15.06 13.64
N ALA A 98 11.63 15.03 14.06
CA ALA A 98 11.23 15.57 15.35
C ALA A 98 11.74 14.73 16.53
N ASP A 99 11.80 13.40 16.38
CA ASP A 99 12.43 12.50 17.34
C ASP A 99 13.95 12.78 17.48
N LEU A 100 14.65 12.98 16.35
CA LEU A 100 16.07 13.37 16.35
C LEU A 100 16.33 14.74 17.02
N GLU A 101 15.38 15.67 16.92
CA GLU A 101 15.44 16.97 17.58
C GLU A 101 15.10 16.92 19.08
N GLY A 102 14.79 15.74 19.63
CA GLY A 102 14.46 15.55 21.04
C GLY A 102 13.07 16.09 21.43
N LYS A 103 12.20 16.36 20.44
CA LYS A 103 10.87 16.95 20.68
C LYS A 103 9.84 15.96 21.22
N TYR A 104 10.18 14.67 21.32
CA TYR A 104 9.32 13.60 21.82
C TYR A 104 9.94 12.79 22.97
N ALA A 105 11.02 13.28 23.58
CA ALA A 105 11.50 12.75 24.86
C ALA A 105 10.61 13.29 26.00
N SER A 106 9.43 12.71 26.19
CA SER A 106 8.57 12.93 27.37
C SER A 106 7.84 11.67 27.78
#